data_AF-A0A7K6SG36-F1
#
_entry.id   AF-A0A7K6SG36-F1
#
_cell.length_a   1.000
_cell.length_b   1.000
_cell.length_c   1.000
_cell.angle_alpha   90.00
_cell.angle_beta   90.00
_cell.angle_gamma   90.00
#
_symmetry.space_group_name_H-M   'P 1'
#
loop_
_entity.id
_entity.type
_entity.pdbx_description
1 polymer ?
#
loop_
_entity_poly.entity_id
_entity_poly.type
_entity_poly.pdbx_seq_one_letter_code
_entity_poly.pdbx_strand_id
1 'polypeptide(L)'
;MAHLALGLVLLAGSLAAGSPLLRQDRDAVKKLTLDMASTAFDDQYEGCGRMMEEELEELNHTEFANNSVYAAAWTQAAKEWRSRQGREPRPLALRPEQAIALLAYTLPGSLYETFNAAVREAGRSRREYLANFHFKALHFLLTQALRTLQDSQPHRCHHVYRGVGKIRFATQHGQLVRFGSFTSTSLRNEITVSFGRDTTFSVETCHGIPIGDFSHFPREEEVLIPPFEKFEVTNVTCDGGSSLIQLRSRGTFSNYNCEWVKG
;
A
#
# COMPACT_ATOMS: atom_id res chain seq x y z
N MET A 1 25.98 -84.43 15.30
CA MET A 1 24.76 -84.18 16.11
C MET A 1 24.12 -82.93 15.51
N ALA A 2 23.36 -83.08 14.41
CA ALA A 2 21.89 -83.20 14.42
C ALA A 2 21.22 -81.88 14.87
N HIS A 3 20.23 -81.27 14.20
CA HIS A 3 19.54 -81.46 12.93
C HIS A 3 18.60 -80.23 12.75
N LEU A 4 18.34 -79.82 11.50
CA LEU A 4 17.05 -79.34 10.92
C LEU A 4 16.41 -78.03 11.47
N ALA A 5 16.31 -76.96 10.66
CA ALA A 5 15.21 -76.60 9.70
C ALA A 5 13.99 -75.96 10.42
N LEU A 6 13.18 -75.02 9.93
CA LEU A 6 12.70 -74.47 8.65
C LEU A 6 12.41 -72.95 8.89
N GLY A 7 12.21 -72.05 7.93
CA GLY A 7 11.91 -72.15 6.51
C GLY A 7 11.70 -70.76 5.88
N LEU A 8 11.67 -70.75 4.54
CA LEU A 8 11.31 -69.62 3.69
C LEU A 8 9.81 -69.29 3.82
N VAL A 9 9.47 -68.00 3.78
CA VAL A 9 8.20 -67.52 3.19
C VAL A 9 8.48 -66.31 2.28
N LEU A 10 7.89 -66.39 1.09
CA LEU A 10 7.97 -65.46 -0.03
C LEU A 10 7.19 -64.14 0.19
N LEU A 11 7.73 -63.09 -0.43
CA LEU A 11 7.13 -61.90 -1.04
C LEU A 11 5.61 -61.64 -0.83
N ALA A 12 5.30 -60.46 -0.28
CA ALA A 12 4.15 -59.67 -0.70
C ALA A 12 4.56 -58.19 -0.74
N GLY A 13 4.67 -57.64 -1.95
CA GLY A 13 4.90 -56.22 -2.18
C GLY A 13 3.72 -55.40 -1.67
N SER A 14 4.00 -54.41 -0.83
CA SER A 14 3.02 -53.40 -0.43
C SER A 14 3.17 -52.20 -1.37
N LEU A 15 2.21 -52.03 -2.27
CA LEU A 15 1.96 -50.74 -2.94
C LEU A 15 1.54 -49.74 -1.87
N ALA A 16 2.49 -48.98 -1.33
CA ALA A 16 2.15 -47.75 -0.62
C ALA A 16 1.64 -46.76 -1.67
N ALA A 17 0.31 -46.71 -1.82
CA ALA A 17 -0.36 -45.63 -2.51
C ALA A 17 0.06 -44.33 -1.82
N GLY A 18 0.99 -43.60 -2.46
CA GLY A 18 1.35 -42.26 -2.04
C GLY A 18 0.12 -41.39 -2.18
N SER A 19 -0.45 -40.98 -1.05
CA SER A 19 -1.37 -39.85 -1.01
C SER A 19 -0.69 -38.69 -1.71
N PRO A 20 -1.26 -38.10 -2.78
CA PRO A 20 -0.67 -36.91 -3.36
C PRO A 20 -0.80 -35.82 -2.31
N LEU A 21 0.33 -35.53 -1.65
CA LEU A 21 0.56 -34.26 -0.98
C LEU A 21 0.14 -33.19 -1.99
N LEU A 22 -0.99 -32.54 -1.71
CA LEU A 22 -1.42 -31.30 -2.33
C LEU A 22 -0.22 -30.37 -2.29
N ARG A 23 0.51 -30.32 -3.39
CA ARG A 23 1.54 -29.34 -3.65
C ARG A 23 0.78 -28.03 -3.79
N GLN A 24 0.61 -27.34 -2.67
CA GLN A 24 0.00 -26.03 -2.65
C GLN A 24 0.92 -25.13 -3.49
N ASP A 25 0.46 -24.83 -4.69
CA ASP A 25 1.23 -24.14 -5.72
C ASP A 25 1.51 -22.71 -5.25
N ARG A 26 2.68 -22.51 -4.65
CA ARG A 26 3.12 -21.21 -4.10
C ARG A 26 3.37 -20.16 -5.19
N ASP A 27 3.22 -20.53 -6.46
CA ASP A 27 3.50 -19.73 -7.65
C ASP A 27 2.23 -19.31 -8.43
N ALA A 28 1.03 -19.59 -7.93
CA ALA A 28 -0.21 -19.21 -8.61
C ALA A 28 -0.45 -17.69 -8.59
N VAL A 29 -0.57 -17.08 -9.78
CA VAL A 29 -0.95 -15.66 -9.94
C VAL A 29 -2.41 -15.46 -9.50
N LYS A 30 -2.63 -14.62 -8.48
CA LYS A 30 -3.96 -14.28 -7.98
C LYS A 30 -4.68 -13.35 -8.96
N LYS A 31 -5.96 -13.60 -9.23
CA LYS A 31 -6.81 -12.68 -10.00
C LYS A 31 -7.62 -11.81 -9.04
N LEU A 32 -7.60 -10.49 -9.25
CA LEU A 32 -8.41 -9.51 -8.51
C LEU A 32 -9.17 -8.64 -9.50
N THR A 33 -10.39 -8.22 -9.17
CA THR A 33 -11.13 -7.25 -9.97
C THR A 33 -10.89 -5.86 -9.39
N LEU A 34 -10.63 -4.86 -10.25
CA LEU A 34 -10.60 -3.47 -9.82
C LEU A 34 -12.02 -2.94 -9.67
N ASP A 35 -12.25 -2.14 -8.64
CA ASP A 35 -13.52 -1.51 -8.35
C ASP A 35 -13.29 -0.11 -7.74
N MET A 36 -14.34 0.49 -7.18
CA MET A 36 -14.27 1.79 -6.52
C MET A 36 -13.76 1.73 -5.07
N ALA A 37 -13.25 0.59 -4.62
CA ALA A 37 -12.71 0.33 -3.29
C ALA A 37 -13.65 0.77 -2.14
N SER A 38 -14.89 0.29 -2.15
CA SER A 38 -15.93 0.71 -1.20
C SER A 38 -15.63 0.37 0.26
N THR A 39 -14.69 -0.54 0.52
CA THR A 39 -14.25 -0.93 1.87
C THR A 39 -13.05 -0.14 2.37
N ALA A 40 -12.46 0.73 1.54
CA ALA A 40 -11.29 1.50 1.90
C ALA A 40 -11.64 2.69 2.79
N PHE A 41 -10.80 2.96 3.79
CA PHE A 41 -10.84 4.23 4.51
C PHE A 41 -10.15 5.30 3.67
N ASP A 42 -10.84 6.40 3.42
CA ASP A 42 -10.47 7.34 2.35
C ASP A 42 -10.70 8.81 2.71
N ASP A 43 -10.58 9.10 4.01
CA ASP A 43 -10.83 10.42 4.57
C ASP A 43 -9.89 11.50 3.99
N GLN A 44 -10.49 12.60 3.53
CA GLN A 44 -9.81 13.81 3.04
C GLN A 44 -9.66 14.89 4.13
N TYR A 45 -10.25 14.66 5.31
CA TYR A 45 -10.23 15.54 6.47
C TYR A 45 -10.67 16.97 6.16
N GLU A 46 -11.69 17.12 5.33
CA GLU A 46 -12.23 18.41 4.93
C GLU A 46 -12.92 19.09 6.13
N GLY A 47 -12.39 20.24 6.55
CA GLY A 47 -12.94 21.04 7.64
C GLY A 47 -12.55 20.60 9.05
N CYS A 48 -11.79 19.51 9.22
CA CYS A 48 -11.42 18.98 10.54
C CYS A 48 -9.92 18.82 10.79
N GLY A 49 -9.06 19.38 9.94
CA GLY A 49 -7.60 19.30 10.11
C GLY A 49 -7.14 19.68 11.51
N ARG A 50 -7.60 20.82 12.04
CA ARG A 50 -7.25 21.28 13.40
C ARG A 50 -7.72 20.33 14.50
N MET A 51 -8.93 19.77 14.38
CA MET A 51 -9.45 18.82 15.38
C MET A 51 -8.63 17.52 15.36
N MET A 52 -8.27 17.02 14.18
CA MET A 52 -7.39 15.86 14.08
C MET A 52 -5.98 16.13 14.62
N GLU A 53 -5.47 17.36 14.50
CA GLU A 53 -4.18 17.76 15.08
C GLU A 53 -4.19 17.72 16.61
N GLU A 54 -5.29 18.15 17.23
CA GLU A 54 -5.49 18.08 18.70
C GLU A 54 -5.49 16.63 19.22
N GLU A 55 -5.87 15.66 18.37
CA GLU A 55 -5.93 14.23 18.71
C GLU A 55 -4.61 13.48 18.50
N LEU A 56 -3.63 14.07 17.82
CA LEU A 56 -2.42 13.38 17.38
C LEU A 56 -1.59 12.80 18.54
N GLU A 57 -1.51 13.51 19.67
CA GLU A 57 -0.72 13.07 20.81
C GLU A 57 -1.26 11.75 21.40
N GLU A 58 -2.57 11.72 21.69
CA GLU A 58 -3.23 10.54 22.27
C GLU A 58 -3.31 9.39 21.27
N LEU A 59 -3.60 9.68 20.00
CA LEU A 59 -3.58 8.67 18.93
C LEU A 59 -2.20 8.04 18.79
N ASN A 60 -1.12 8.83 18.75
CA ASN A 60 0.23 8.27 18.67
C ASN A 60 0.57 7.42 19.89
N HIS A 61 0.23 7.88 21.09
CA HIS A 61 0.47 7.12 22.32
C HIS A 61 -0.22 5.74 22.29
N THR A 62 -1.52 5.73 21.98
CA THR A 62 -2.34 4.51 21.96
C THR A 62 -2.00 3.59 20.77
N GLU A 63 -1.80 4.14 19.57
CA GLU A 63 -1.49 3.37 18.38
C GLU A 63 -0.07 2.77 18.44
N PHE A 64 0.92 3.48 18.97
CA PHE A 64 2.27 2.90 19.14
C PHE A 64 2.30 1.78 20.18
N ALA A 65 1.51 1.88 21.25
CA ALA A 65 1.39 0.80 22.24
C ALA A 65 0.76 -0.47 21.62
N ASN A 66 -0.21 -0.30 20.73
CA ASN A 66 -0.96 -1.41 20.13
C ASN A 66 -0.37 -1.92 18.79
N ASN A 67 0.55 -1.17 18.18
CA ASN A 67 1.06 -1.45 16.84
C ASN A 67 2.58 -1.29 16.78
N SER A 68 3.29 -2.38 17.10
CA SER A 68 4.75 -2.41 17.15
C SER A 68 5.42 -2.15 15.79
N VAL A 69 4.77 -2.54 14.68
CA VAL A 69 5.25 -2.25 13.32
C VAL A 69 5.24 -0.74 13.08
N TYR A 70 4.15 -0.07 13.45
CA TYR A 70 4.05 1.38 13.32
C TYR A 70 5.07 2.09 14.21
N ALA A 71 5.14 1.72 15.50
CA ALA A 71 6.05 2.33 16.46
C ALA A 71 7.53 2.22 16.04
N ALA A 72 7.95 1.04 15.57
CA ALA A 72 9.32 0.80 15.13
C ALA A 72 9.68 1.63 13.89
N ALA A 73 8.82 1.61 12.87
CA ALA A 73 9.03 2.37 11.64
C ALA A 73 9.03 3.89 11.89
N TRP A 74 8.12 4.39 12.73
CA TRP A 74 8.10 5.80 13.12
C TRP A 74 9.38 6.20 13.84
N THR A 75 9.84 5.38 14.79
CA THR A 75 11.08 5.65 15.54
C THR A 75 12.29 5.74 14.62
N GLN A 76 12.40 4.82 13.65
CA GLN A 76 13.46 4.82 12.65
C GLN A 76 13.38 6.05 11.75
N ALA A 77 12.18 6.38 11.24
CA ALA A 77 11.96 7.54 10.39
C ALA A 77 12.27 8.84 11.13
N ALA A 78 11.88 8.98 12.40
CA ALA A 78 12.17 10.15 13.20
C ALA A 78 13.68 10.33 13.44
N LYS A 79 14.42 9.23 13.66
CA LYS A 79 15.88 9.25 13.79
C LYS A 79 16.56 9.69 12.49
N GLU A 80 16.10 9.15 11.36
CA GLU A 80 16.63 9.49 10.04
C GLU A 80 16.27 10.92 9.64
N TRP A 81 15.04 11.37 9.88
CA TRP A 81 14.62 12.75 9.65
C TRP A 81 15.53 13.74 10.39
N ARG A 82 15.83 13.47 11.67
CA ARG A 82 16.76 14.26 12.50
C ARG A 82 18.17 14.24 11.96
N SER A 83 18.69 13.10 11.51
CA SER A 83 20.07 13.01 10.99
C SER A 83 20.27 13.76 9.67
N ARG A 84 19.19 13.95 8.90
CA ARG A 84 19.18 14.75 7.68
C ARG A 84 19.02 16.27 7.94
N GLN A 85 18.66 16.71 9.16
CA GLN A 85 18.57 18.13 9.48
C GLN A 85 19.95 18.81 9.38
N GLY A 86 20.03 19.92 8.65
CA GLY A 86 21.26 20.69 8.44
C GLY A 86 22.14 20.24 7.26
N ARG A 87 21.72 19.25 6.47
CA ARG A 87 22.49 18.78 5.29
C ARG A 87 22.14 19.51 3.99
N GLU A 88 20.94 20.08 3.87
CA GLU A 88 20.50 20.89 2.72
C GLU A 88 19.37 21.85 3.15
N PRO A 89 19.17 23.01 2.47
CA PRO A 89 17.97 23.82 2.60
C PRO A 89 16.79 23.02 2.05
N ARG A 90 15.99 22.43 2.94
CA ARG A 90 14.74 21.78 2.54
C ARG A 90 13.69 22.83 2.23
N PRO A 91 12.87 22.67 1.18
CA PRO A 91 11.62 23.42 1.09
C PRO A 91 10.80 23.04 2.33
N LEU A 92 10.70 23.95 3.30
CA LEU A 92 9.99 23.73 4.57
C LEU A 92 8.47 23.85 4.36
N ALA A 93 7.92 23.15 3.36
CA ALA A 93 6.48 23.06 3.20
C ALA A 93 5.88 22.20 4.33
N LEU A 94 6.53 21.09 4.68
CA LEU A 94 5.99 20.12 5.64
C LEU A 94 6.39 20.41 7.09
N ARG A 95 5.44 20.17 8.01
CA ARG A 95 5.73 20.01 9.43
C ARG A 95 6.57 18.74 9.67
N PRO A 96 7.38 18.68 10.75
CA PRO A 96 8.21 17.52 11.04
C PRO A 96 7.46 16.18 11.03
N GLU A 97 6.26 16.13 11.62
CA GLU A 97 5.44 14.92 11.75
C GLU A 97 4.96 14.42 10.37
N GLN A 98 4.62 15.34 9.47
CA GLN A 98 4.23 15.03 8.08
C GLN A 98 5.42 14.45 7.30
N ALA A 99 6.60 15.06 7.45
CA ALA A 99 7.81 14.57 6.79
C ALA A 99 8.26 13.21 7.35
N ILE A 100 8.13 13.00 8.67
CA ILE A 100 8.40 11.71 9.32
C ILE A 100 7.39 10.65 8.85
N ALA A 101 6.12 10.99 8.69
CA ALA A 101 5.10 10.06 8.18
C ALA A 101 5.42 9.58 6.76
N LEU A 102 5.78 10.51 5.84
CA LEU A 102 6.23 10.15 4.49
C LEU A 102 7.46 9.26 4.54
N LEU A 103 8.48 9.65 5.33
CA LEU A 103 9.70 8.86 5.43
C LEU A 103 9.41 7.45 5.98
N ALA A 104 8.59 7.33 7.03
CA ALA A 104 8.18 6.06 7.61
C ALA A 104 7.47 5.16 6.58
N TYR A 105 6.57 5.74 5.78
CA TYR A 105 5.87 5.01 4.73
C TYR A 105 6.82 4.45 3.66
N THR A 106 7.92 5.12 3.38
CA THR A 106 8.92 4.70 2.37
C THR A 106 10.07 3.85 2.91
N LEU A 107 10.17 3.67 4.23
CA LEU A 107 11.24 2.88 4.82
C LEU A 107 11.15 1.41 4.37
N PRO A 108 12.30 0.73 4.20
CA PRO A 108 12.29 -0.72 4.03
C PRO A 108 11.69 -1.37 5.28
N GLY A 109 10.74 -2.28 5.07
CA GLY A 109 10.03 -2.96 6.15
C GLY A 109 8.57 -3.21 5.78
N SER A 110 7.79 -3.64 6.78
CA SER A 110 6.40 -4.04 6.57
C SER A 110 5.38 -2.93 6.83
N LEU A 111 5.80 -1.71 7.19
CA LEU A 111 4.86 -0.63 7.53
C LEU A 111 3.94 -0.33 6.34
N TYR A 112 4.49 -0.03 5.16
CA TYR A 112 3.68 0.31 3.99
C TYR A 112 2.72 -0.82 3.59
N GLU A 113 3.14 -2.08 3.68
CA GLU A 113 2.29 -3.25 3.38
C GLU A 113 1.15 -3.39 4.39
N THR A 114 1.47 -3.33 5.68
CA THR A 114 0.52 -3.50 6.78
C THR A 114 -0.48 -2.35 6.83
N PHE A 115 0.02 -1.11 6.67
CA PHE A 115 -0.79 0.08 6.60
C PHE A 115 -1.74 0.04 5.40
N ASN A 116 -1.23 -0.20 4.19
CA ASN A 116 -2.08 -0.25 3.00
C ASN A 116 -3.09 -1.40 3.04
N ALA A 117 -2.76 -2.54 3.66
CA ALA A 117 -3.73 -3.60 3.91
C ALA A 117 -4.85 -3.16 4.87
N ALA A 118 -4.50 -2.48 5.97
CA ALA A 118 -5.47 -1.96 6.92
C ALA A 118 -6.37 -0.88 6.30
N VAL A 119 -5.81 0.03 5.50
CA VAL A 119 -6.56 1.08 4.80
C VAL A 119 -7.64 0.50 3.88
N ARG A 120 -7.35 -0.58 3.14
CA ARG A 120 -8.32 -1.22 2.23
C ARG A 120 -9.55 -1.81 2.93
N GLU A 121 -9.49 -2.01 4.25
CA GLU A 121 -10.52 -2.71 5.02
C GLU A 121 -11.18 -1.84 6.09
N ALA A 122 -10.50 -0.79 6.56
CA ALA A 122 -10.99 0.06 7.64
C ALA A 122 -12.29 0.80 7.30
N GLY A 123 -12.58 1.02 6.02
CA GLY A 123 -13.82 1.64 5.54
C GLY A 123 -14.99 0.66 5.40
N ARG A 124 -14.88 -0.60 5.84
CA ARG A 124 -16.02 -1.55 5.85
C ARG A 124 -17.17 -1.06 6.73
N SER A 125 -16.85 -0.42 7.84
CA SER A 125 -17.83 0.19 8.76
C SER A 125 -17.14 1.13 9.73
N ARG A 126 -17.90 2.05 10.33
CA ARG A 126 -17.39 2.88 11.44
C ARG A 126 -16.82 2.05 12.60
N ARG A 127 -17.46 0.92 12.92
CA ARG A 127 -16.98 0.01 13.97
C ARG A 127 -15.61 -0.58 13.64
N GLU A 128 -15.40 -0.98 12.39
CA GLU A 128 -14.11 -1.50 11.90
C GLU A 128 -13.03 -0.43 12.02
N TYR A 129 -13.32 0.78 11.54
CA TYR A 129 -12.41 1.93 11.65
C TYR A 129 -12.02 2.23 13.11
N LEU A 130 -13.01 2.36 14.01
CA LEU A 130 -12.71 2.74 15.39
C LEU A 130 -11.93 1.64 16.13
N ALA A 131 -12.36 0.39 16.01
CA ALA A 131 -11.84 -0.72 16.80
C ALA A 131 -10.52 -1.29 16.28
N ASN A 132 -10.34 -1.38 14.95
CA ASN A 132 -9.27 -2.19 14.35
C ASN A 132 -8.28 -1.38 13.51
N PHE A 133 -8.59 -0.14 13.15
CA PHE A 133 -7.66 0.70 12.38
C PHE A 133 -6.72 1.47 13.32
N HIS A 134 -5.57 0.88 13.63
CA HIS A 134 -4.53 1.47 14.49
C HIS A 134 -3.48 2.25 13.70
N PHE A 135 -3.94 3.04 12.74
CA PHE A 135 -3.12 3.92 11.88
C PHE A 135 -3.82 5.26 11.60
N LYS A 136 -4.70 5.73 12.50
CA LYS A 136 -5.46 6.98 12.36
C LYS A 136 -4.52 8.18 12.25
N ALA A 137 -3.50 8.24 13.10
CA ALA A 137 -2.51 9.31 13.06
C ALA A 137 -1.69 9.27 11.76
N LEU A 138 -1.22 8.08 11.35
CA LEU A 138 -0.44 7.92 10.12
C LEU A 138 -1.24 8.31 8.88
N HIS A 139 -2.48 7.83 8.77
CA HIS A 139 -3.37 8.15 7.64
C HIS A 139 -3.60 9.65 7.54
N PHE A 140 -3.91 10.31 8.66
CA PHE A 140 -4.08 11.76 8.72
C PHE A 140 -2.81 12.51 8.29
N LEU A 141 -1.67 12.16 8.86
CA LEU A 141 -0.40 12.83 8.57
C LEU A 141 0.01 12.67 7.11
N LEU A 142 -0.16 11.48 6.51
CA LEU A 142 0.10 11.26 5.09
C LEU A 142 -0.85 12.08 4.20
N THR A 143 -2.16 12.07 4.47
CA THR A 143 -3.13 12.89 3.72
C THR A 143 -2.78 14.37 3.79
N GLN A 144 -2.46 14.88 4.98
CA GLN A 144 -2.09 16.29 5.14
C GLN A 144 -0.74 16.60 4.50
N ALA A 145 0.24 15.69 4.55
CA ALA A 145 1.52 15.89 3.87
C ALA A 145 1.32 16.09 2.36
N LEU A 146 0.51 15.23 1.73
CA LEU A 146 0.21 15.36 0.31
C LEU A 146 -0.52 16.66 -0.01
N ARG A 147 -1.51 17.07 0.80
CA ARG A 147 -2.21 18.35 0.64
C ARG A 147 -1.24 19.54 0.78
N THR A 148 -0.43 19.58 1.83
CA THR A 148 0.53 20.66 2.05
C THR A 148 1.52 20.78 0.88
N LEU A 149 2.04 19.67 0.37
CA LEU A 149 2.92 19.67 -0.80
C LEU A 149 2.18 20.14 -2.05
N GLN A 150 0.95 19.69 -2.28
CA GLN A 150 0.10 20.11 -3.39
C GLN A 150 -0.15 21.62 -3.38
N ASP A 151 -0.41 22.20 -2.21
CA ASP A 151 -0.70 23.63 -2.05
C ASP A 151 0.57 24.49 -2.17
N SER A 152 1.75 23.90 -1.95
CA SER A 152 3.04 24.59 -2.04
C SER A 152 3.55 24.76 -3.47
N GLN A 153 2.89 24.16 -4.47
CA GLN A 153 3.33 24.16 -5.86
C GLN A 153 2.16 24.31 -6.84
N PRO A 154 2.39 24.75 -8.09
CA PRO A 154 1.33 24.79 -9.10
C PRO A 154 0.74 23.39 -9.31
N HIS A 155 -0.58 23.32 -9.39
CA HIS A 155 -1.28 22.06 -9.67
C HIS A 155 -0.85 21.48 -11.02
N ARG A 156 -0.42 20.22 -11.02
CA ARG A 156 0.06 19.49 -12.19
C ARG A 156 -0.35 18.03 -12.08
N CYS A 157 -0.71 17.45 -13.20
CA CYS A 157 -0.88 16.01 -13.31
C CYS A 157 0.45 15.36 -13.71
N HIS A 158 0.66 14.12 -13.26
CA HIS A 158 1.86 13.33 -13.47
C HIS A 158 1.52 12.04 -14.20
N HIS A 159 2.37 11.65 -15.16
CA HIS A 159 2.36 10.32 -15.74
C HIS A 159 3.31 9.43 -14.96
N VAL A 160 2.77 8.39 -14.34
CA VAL A 160 3.48 7.51 -13.41
C VAL A 160 3.19 6.05 -13.69
N TYR A 161 4.03 5.18 -13.16
CA TYR A 161 3.99 3.75 -13.40
C TYR A 161 4.00 2.97 -12.10
N ARG A 162 3.37 1.79 -12.10
CA ARG A 162 3.43 0.84 -10.99
C ARG A 162 3.42 -0.60 -11.51
N GLY A 163 4.42 -1.38 -11.10
CA GLY A 163 4.48 -2.81 -11.34
C GLY A 163 3.91 -3.59 -10.16
N VAL A 164 3.20 -4.67 -10.43
CA VAL A 164 2.65 -5.58 -9.41
C VAL A 164 2.95 -7.01 -9.82
N GLY A 165 3.66 -7.74 -8.96
CA GLY A 165 3.88 -9.18 -9.08
C GLY A 165 2.78 -10.01 -8.43
N LYS A 166 2.61 -11.24 -8.92
CA LYS A 166 1.71 -12.29 -8.39
C LYS A 166 0.22 -11.93 -8.36
N ILE A 167 -0.16 -10.77 -8.91
CA ILE A 167 -1.55 -10.32 -9.00
C ILE A 167 -1.82 -9.84 -10.42
N ARG A 168 -2.88 -10.40 -11.01
CA ARG A 168 -3.45 -9.93 -12.28
C ARG A 168 -4.78 -9.24 -12.02
N PHE A 169 -4.85 -7.96 -12.36
CA PHE A 169 -6.07 -7.19 -12.19
C PHE A 169 -6.99 -7.32 -13.41
N ALA A 170 -8.28 -7.56 -13.16
CA ALA A 170 -9.34 -7.57 -14.15
C ALA A 170 -10.13 -6.26 -14.07
N THR A 171 -10.34 -5.63 -15.23
CA THR A 171 -11.11 -4.39 -15.36
C THR A 171 -11.52 -4.21 -16.83
N GLN A 172 -12.33 -3.19 -17.12
CA GLN A 172 -12.82 -2.90 -18.46
C GLN A 172 -12.64 -1.42 -18.82
N HIS A 173 -12.46 -1.14 -20.12
CA HIS A 173 -12.41 0.23 -20.63
C HIS A 173 -13.66 1.02 -20.19
N GLY A 174 -13.46 2.27 -19.73
CA GLY A 174 -14.50 3.17 -19.26
C GLY A 174 -14.94 2.93 -17.81
N GLN A 175 -14.47 1.86 -17.16
CA GLN A 175 -14.78 1.61 -15.75
C GLN A 175 -14.10 2.65 -14.85
N LEU A 176 -14.84 3.16 -13.85
CA LEU A 176 -14.25 3.95 -12.77
C LEU A 176 -13.70 3.03 -11.69
N VAL A 177 -12.47 3.31 -11.26
CA VAL A 177 -11.73 2.52 -10.27
C VAL A 177 -11.01 3.42 -9.28
N ARG A 178 -10.70 2.86 -8.10
CA ARG A 178 -9.82 3.46 -7.09
C ARG A 178 -8.86 2.41 -6.57
N PHE A 179 -7.67 2.83 -6.13
CA PHE A 179 -6.71 1.88 -5.54
C PHE A 179 -7.09 1.45 -4.11
N GLY A 180 -7.86 2.26 -3.39
CA GLY A 180 -8.33 1.92 -2.04
C GLY A 180 -7.25 1.92 -0.95
N SER A 181 -6.05 2.40 -1.26
CA SER A 181 -4.98 2.66 -0.32
C SER A 181 -4.07 3.75 -0.88
N PHE A 182 -3.16 4.27 -0.05
CA PHE A 182 -2.02 5.00 -0.56
C PHE A 182 -1.27 4.11 -1.55
N THR A 183 -0.91 4.67 -2.70
CA THR A 183 -0.36 3.90 -3.82
C THR A 183 0.93 4.52 -4.30
N SER A 184 2.04 3.85 -4.00
CA SER A 184 3.35 4.20 -4.50
C SER A 184 3.44 3.93 -5.99
N THR A 185 3.86 4.93 -6.74
CA THR A 185 4.13 4.87 -8.18
C THR A 185 5.47 5.55 -8.45
N SER A 186 6.02 5.41 -9.65
CA SER A 186 7.27 6.04 -10.04
C SER A 186 7.10 6.84 -11.33
N LEU A 187 7.79 7.97 -11.45
CA LEU A 187 7.94 8.68 -12.73
C LEU A 187 8.71 7.84 -13.77
N ARG A 188 9.45 6.82 -13.32
CA ARG A 188 10.31 5.98 -14.15
C ARG A 188 9.71 4.60 -14.37
N ASN A 189 9.40 4.30 -15.63
CA ASN A 189 8.84 3.00 -15.99
C ASN A 189 9.81 1.85 -15.69
N GLU A 190 11.11 2.03 -15.98
CA GLU A 190 12.12 0.97 -15.83
C GLU A 190 12.24 0.42 -14.41
N ILE A 191 12.04 1.28 -13.40
CA ILE A 191 12.14 0.90 -11.98
C ILE A 191 10.96 0.00 -11.58
N THR A 192 9.81 0.10 -12.25
CA THR A 192 8.62 -0.66 -11.88
C THR A 192 8.74 -2.17 -12.10
N VAL A 193 9.65 -2.59 -12.99
CA VAL A 193 9.87 -4.00 -13.35
C VAL A 193 10.36 -4.82 -12.15
N SER A 194 11.11 -4.21 -11.22
CA SER A 194 11.59 -4.90 -10.01
C SER A 194 10.47 -5.26 -9.03
N PHE A 195 9.33 -4.54 -9.09
CA PHE A 195 8.16 -4.78 -8.25
C PHE A 195 7.19 -5.82 -8.82
N GLY A 196 7.42 -6.24 -10.08
CA GLY A 196 6.71 -7.33 -10.74
C GLY A 196 6.05 -6.94 -12.06
N ARG A 197 5.64 -7.96 -12.82
CA ARG A 197 5.24 -7.83 -14.23
C ARG A 197 3.88 -8.45 -14.55
N ASP A 198 3.18 -9.00 -13.57
CA ASP A 198 1.87 -9.62 -13.80
C ASP A 198 0.79 -8.57 -14.13
N THR A 199 0.87 -7.42 -13.45
CA THR A 199 0.16 -6.20 -13.84
C THR A 199 1.10 -5.01 -13.83
N THR A 200 1.07 -4.22 -14.89
CA THR A 200 1.67 -2.89 -14.96
C THR A 200 0.56 -1.86 -15.09
N PHE A 201 0.62 -0.83 -14.26
CA PHE A 201 -0.23 0.35 -14.37
C PHE A 201 0.55 1.49 -15.01
N SER A 202 -0.08 2.18 -15.95
CA SER A 202 0.33 3.50 -16.44
C SER A 202 -0.78 4.47 -16.08
N VAL A 203 -0.46 5.47 -15.25
CA VAL A 203 -1.45 6.30 -14.57
C VAL A 203 -1.17 7.76 -14.85
N GLU A 204 -2.17 8.48 -15.33
CA GLU A 204 -2.21 9.95 -15.32
C GLU A 204 -2.94 10.38 -14.04
N THR A 205 -2.17 10.75 -13.01
CA THR A 205 -2.68 11.19 -11.69
C THR A 205 -2.61 12.70 -11.57
N CYS A 206 -3.62 13.33 -10.96
CA CYS A 206 -3.63 14.77 -10.67
C CYS A 206 -3.59 15.05 -9.17
N HIS A 207 -3.67 14.02 -8.32
CA HIS A 207 -3.58 14.15 -6.86
C HIS A 207 -2.37 13.40 -6.27
N GLY A 208 -1.64 12.67 -7.10
CA GLY A 208 -0.37 12.04 -6.74
C GLY A 208 0.74 13.06 -6.64
N ILE A 209 1.49 13.01 -5.54
CA ILE A 209 2.53 13.99 -5.22
C ILE A 209 3.90 13.34 -5.30
N PRO A 210 4.88 13.93 -6.01
CA PRO A 210 6.28 13.53 -5.92
C PRO A 210 6.79 13.69 -4.48
N ILE A 211 7.26 12.60 -3.88
CA ILE A 211 7.74 12.56 -2.49
C ILE A 211 9.22 12.18 -2.39
N GLY A 212 9.97 12.21 -3.49
CA GLY A 212 11.38 11.79 -3.55
C GLY A 212 12.27 12.45 -2.49
N ASP A 213 12.05 13.74 -2.18
CA ASP A 213 12.80 14.49 -1.16
C ASP A 213 12.54 14.00 0.28
N PHE A 214 11.42 13.31 0.49
CA PHE A 214 10.98 12.76 1.76
C PHE A 214 11.04 11.23 1.80
N SER A 215 11.49 10.59 0.73
CA SER A 215 11.61 9.13 0.63
C SER A 215 12.95 8.62 1.20
N HIS A 216 12.94 7.36 1.67
CA HIS A 216 14.15 6.61 1.96
C HIS A 216 14.91 6.23 0.67
N PHE A 217 14.20 6.08 -0.46
CA PHE A 217 14.76 5.75 -1.76
C PHE A 217 14.53 6.87 -2.79
N PRO A 218 15.20 8.02 -2.71
CA PRO A 218 14.99 9.15 -3.64
C PRO A 218 15.14 8.77 -5.13
N ARG A 219 15.96 7.76 -5.44
CA ARG A 219 16.20 7.27 -6.80
C ARG A 219 14.99 6.58 -7.44
N GLU A 220 13.99 6.20 -6.66
CA GLU A 220 12.75 5.61 -7.17
C GLU A 220 11.83 6.66 -7.78
N GLU A 221 12.11 7.96 -7.59
CA GLU A 221 11.28 9.07 -8.08
C GLU A 221 9.80 8.84 -7.74
N GLU A 222 9.57 8.49 -6.48
CA GLU A 222 8.28 8.04 -5.99
C GLU A 222 7.25 9.18 -6.05
N VAL A 223 6.09 8.85 -6.62
CA VAL A 223 4.88 9.66 -6.59
C VAL A 223 3.83 8.89 -5.80
N LEU A 224 3.37 9.48 -4.70
CA LEU A 224 2.40 8.85 -3.81
C LEU A 224 0.99 9.34 -4.14
N ILE A 225 0.14 8.41 -4.56
CA ILE A 225 -1.27 8.66 -4.89
C ILE A 225 -2.13 8.43 -3.62
N PRO A 226 -3.00 9.39 -3.24
CA PRO A 226 -3.90 9.22 -2.10
C PRO A 226 -5.03 8.20 -2.36
N PRO A 227 -5.63 7.60 -1.31
CA PRO A 227 -6.64 6.56 -1.46
C PRO A 227 -7.96 7.03 -2.12
N PHE A 228 -8.21 8.34 -2.15
CA PHE A 228 -9.46 8.96 -2.60
C PHE A 228 -9.43 9.44 -4.06
N GLU A 229 -8.31 9.33 -4.78
CA GLU A 229 -8.30 9.67 -6.21
C GLU A 229 -9.00 8.57 -7.02
N LYS A 230 -9.94 8.96 -7.90
CA LYS A 230 -10.66 8.07 -8.79
C LYS A 230 -10.13 8.18 -10.22
N PHE A 231 -10.10 7.05 -10.90
CA PHE A 231 -9.56 6.92 -12.24
C PHE A 231 -10.56 6.29 -13.17
N GLU A 232 -10.59 6.74 -14.41
CA GLU A 232 -11.20 6.01 -15.51
C GLU A 232 -10.16 5.09 -16.15
N VAL A 233 -10.55 3.87 -16.45
CA VAL A 233 -9.74 2.93 -17.22
C VAL A 233 -9.80 3.31 -18.70
N THR A 234 -8.71 3.83 -19.25
CA THR A 234 -8.65 4.26 -20.64
C THR A 234 -8.18 3.17 -21.59
N ASN A 235 -7.53 2.13 -21.08
CA ASN A 235 -7.08 0.99 -21.88
C ASN A 235 -6.76 -0.23 -20.99
N VAL A 236 -6.96 -1.42 -21.54
CA VAL A 236 -6.58 -2.69 -20.92
C VAL A 236 -6.01 -3.58 -22.02
N THR A 237 -4.74 -3.94 -21.89
CA THR A 237 -4.11 -4.92 -22.78
C THR A 237 -3.58 -6.10 -21.98
N CYS A 238 -3.68 -7.29 -22.56
CA CYS A 238 -3.19 -8.53 -21.97
C CYS A 238 -2.29 -9.21 -23.00
N ASP A 239 -1.04 -9.45 -22.64
CA ASP A 239 -0.07 -10.13 -23.50
C ASP A 239 0.78 -11.10 -22.67
N GLY A 240 0.95 -12.33 -23.16
CA GLY A 240 1.87 -13.32 -22.59
C GLY A 240 1.68 -13.64 -21.09
N GLY A 241 0.49 -13.38 -20.52
CA GLY A 241 0.24 -13.54 -19.08
C GLY A 241 0.49 -12.27 -18.25
N SER A 242 0.90 -11.16 -18.85
CA SER A 242 0.98 -9.84 -18.21
C SER A 242 -0.21 -8.98 -18.63
N SER A 243 -0.62 -8.04 -17.77
CA SER A 243 -1.64 -7.04 -18.09
C SER A 243 -1.08 -5.63 -17.97
N LEU A 244 -1.39 -4.76 -18.93
CA LEU A 244 -1.14 -3.33 -18.86
C LEU A 244 -2.48 -2.61 -18.75
N ILE A 245 -2.65 -1.85 -17.67
CA ILE A 245 -3.86 -1.08 -17.39
C ILE A 245 -3.49 0.39 -17.42
N GLN A 246 -4.17 1.16 -18.28
CA GLN A 246 -4.00 2.60 -18.37
C GLN A 246 -5.15 3.31 -17.65
N LEU A 247 -4.79 4.25 -16.78
CA LEU A 247 -5.70 4.96 -15.90
C LEU A 247 -5.56 6.47 -16.10
N ARG A 248 -6.68 7.20 -16.13
CA ARG A 248 -6.71 8.67 -16.16
C ARG A 248 -7.51 9.21 -14.98
N SER A 249 -6.96 10.19 -14.28
CA SER A 249 -7.62 10.85 -13.16
C SER A 249 -8.97 11.45 -13.57
N ARG A 250 -9.97 11.24 -12.73
CA ARG A 250 -11.32 11.82 -12.86
C ARG A 250 -11.75 12.58 -11.59
N GLY A 251 -10.79 13.06 -10.81
CA GLY A 251 -11.02 13.81 -9.57
C GLY A 251 -10.93 12.94 -8.31
N THR A 252 -11.58 13.38 -7.24
CA THR A 252 -11.61 12.67 -5.96
C THR A 252 -12.99 12.12 -5.62
N PHE A 253 -13.03 11.17 -4.69
CA PHE A 253 -14.23 10.65 -4.05
C PHE A 253 -13.86 9.99 -2.72
N SER A 254 -14.58 10.33 -1.66
CA SER A 254 -14.44 9.71 -0.33
C SER A 254 -15.79 9.26 0.19
N ASN A 255 -15.82 8.09 0.81
CA ASN A 255 -16.96 7.62 1.60
C ASN A 255 -16.95 8.22 3.01
N TYR A 256 -15.76 8.55 3.51
CA TYR A 256 -15.54 9.08 4.85
C TYR A 256 -15.06 10.53 4.81
N ASN A 257 -15.40 11.29 5.86
CA ASN A 257 -14.85 12.61 6.11
C ASN A 257 -14.82 12.86 7.61
N CYS A 258 -13.68 13.20 8.20
CA CYS A 258 -13.53 13.51 9.62
C CYS A 258 -14.03 12.41 10.57
N GLU A 259 -13.82 11.13 10.22
CA GLU A 259 -14.51 10.01 10.89
C GLU A 259 -14.19 9.88 12.39
N TRP A 260 -12.94 10.15 12.78
CA TRP A 260 -12.51 10.10 14.18
C TRP A 260 -13.21 11.15 15.05
N VAL A 261 -13.30 12.39 14.56
CA VAL A 261 -13.74 13.56 15.33
C VAL A 261 -15.24 13.84 15.19
N LYS A 262 -15.98 12.99 14.48
CA LYS A 262 -17.44 13.13 14.29
C LYS A 262 -18.27 12.84 15.54
N GLY A 263 -17.71 12.20 16.57
CA GLY A 263 -18.46 11.66 17.71
C GLY A 263 -19.09 10.30 17.41
#